data_AF-A0AAU6AAQ1-F1
#
_entry.id   AF-A0AAU6AAQ1-F1
#
_cell.length_a   1.000
_cell.length_b   1.000
_cell.length_c   1.000
_cell.angle_alpha   90.00
_cell.angle_beta   90.00
_cell.angle_gamma   90.00
#
_symmetry.space_group_name_H-M   'P 1'
#
loop_
_entity.id
_entity.type
_entity.pdbx_description
1 polymer ?
#
loop_
_entity_poly.entity_id
_entity_poly.type
_entity_poly.pdbx_seq_one_letter_code
_entity_poly.pdbx_strand_id
1 'polypeptide(L)' 'MVGRQSFGIFIRVDGVPAVALAEIIAMPEGLGLPDLGARIRGEVIGHAEHNHQVRVRLHESGTALA' A
#
# COMPACT_ATOMS: atom_id res chain seq x y z
N MET A 1 15.84 -14.62 -15.71
CA MET A 1 16.03 -13.17 -15.94
C MET A 1 15.23 -12.45 -14.85
N VAL A 2 15.86 -11.63 -14.01
CA VAL A 2 15.14 -10.82 -13.00
C VAL A 2 14.89 -9.45 -13.61
N GLY A 3 13.64 -9.11 -13.87
CA GLY A 3 13.23 -7.78 -14.32
C GLY A 3 12.95 -6.86 -13.13
N ARG A 4 13.12 -5.55 -13.30
CA ARG A 4 12.63 -4.57 -12.31
C ARG A 4 11.10 -4.65 -12.25
N GLN A 5 10.56 -5.23 -11.18
CA GLN A 5 9.14 -5.13 -10.86
C GLN A 5 8.92 -3.97 -9.89
N SER A 6 7.72 -3.39 -9.93
CA SER A 6 7.26 -2.50 -8.87
C SER A 6 7.29 -3.26 -7.54
N PHE A 7 7.86 -2.65 -6.51
CA PHE A 7 7.97 -3.27 -5.18
C PHE A 7 6.70 -3.06 -4.35
N GLY A 8 6.06 -1.90 -4.52
CA GLY A 8 4.92 -1.47 -3.75
C GLY A 8 4.60 0.00 -3.97
N ILE A 9 3.69 0.54 -3.18
CA ILE A 9 3.34 1.97 -3.15
C ILE A 9 3.46 2.55 -1.74
N PHE A 10 3.86 3.82 -1.68
CA PHE A 10 3.81 4.60 -0.44
C PHE A 10 2.44 5.25 -0.28
N ILE A 11 1.91 5.19 0.93
CA ILE A 11 0.57 5.64 1.29
C ILE A 11 0.69 6.58 2.48
N ARG A 12 -0.01 7.71 2.41
CA ARG A 12 -0.18 8.60 3.56
C ARG A 12 -1.28 8.03 4.44
N VAL A 13 -1.00 7.86 5.73
CA VAL A 13 -2.02 7.42 6.70
C VAL A 13 -2.70 8.66 7.30
N ASP A 14 -4.02 8.69 7.31
CA ASP A 14 -4.75 9.83 7.90
C ASP A 14 -4.63 9.83 9.43
N GLY A 15 -4.54 11.03 10.00
CA GLY A 15 -4.53 11.21 11.46
C GLY A 15 -3.19 10.93 12.14
N VAL A 16 -2.17 10.44 11.42
CA VAL A 16 -0.83 10.18 11.97
C VAL A 16 0.28 10.66 11.02
N PRO A 17 1.44 11.09 11.52
CA PRO A 17 2.57 11.52 10.70
C PRO A 17 3.39 10.33 10.18
N ALA A 18 2.73 9.25 9.76
CA ALA A 18 3.38 8.03 9.29
C ALA A 18 3.17 7.82 7.79
N VAL A 19 4.16 7.20 7.15
CA VAL A 19 4.05 6.70 5.77
C VAL A 19 3.94 5.18 5.82
N ALA A 20 2.94 4.66 5.13
CA ALA A 20 2.72 3.23 4.95
C ALA A 20 3.33 2.75 3.63
N LEU A 21 3.76 1.49 3.61
CA LEU A 21 4.20 0.79 2.42
C LEU A 21 3.30 -0.41 2.17
N ALA A 22 2.59 -0.40 1.04
CA ALA A 22 1.89 -1.58 0.54
C ALA A 22 2.81 -2.31 -0.44
N GLU A 23 3.31 -3.48 -0.06
CA GLU A 23 4.13 -4.30 -0.93
C GLU A 23 3.26 -5.15 -1.86
N ILE A 24 3.67 -5.27 -3.13
CA ILE A 24 2.94 -6.07 -4.13
C ILE A 24 2.82 -7.54 -3.71
N ILE A 25 3.83 -8.09 -3.01
CA ILE A 25 3.78 -9.47 -2.49
C ILE A 25 2.69 -9.68 -1.42
N ALA A 26 2.20 -8.61 -0.80
CA ALA A 26 1.14 -8.66 0.20
C ALA A 26 -0.24 -8.34 -0.40
N MET A 27 -0.29 -7.89 -1.65
CA MET A 27 -1.53 -7.54 -2.35
C MET A 27 -2.29 -8.78 -2.85
N PRO A 28 -3.63 -8.73 -2.91
CA PRO A 28 -4.41 -9.78 -3.57
C PRO A 28 -4.00 -9.92 -5.05
N GLU A 29 -3.96 -11.16 -5.55
CA GLU A 29 -3.68 -11.41 -6.96
C GLU A 29 -4.72 -10.70 -7.86
N GLY A 30 -4.24 -10.08 -8.94
CA GLY A 30 -5.11 -9.35 -9.89
C GLY A 30 -5.51 -7.93 -9.44
N LEU A 31 -5.16 -7.49 -8.23
CA LEU A 31 -5.38 -6.11 -7.82
C LEU A 31 -4.30 -5.21 -8.42
N GLY A 32 -4.70 -4.32 -9.32
CA GLY A 32 -3.82 -3.27 -9.84
C GLY A 32 -3.35 -2.32 -8.73
N LEU A 33 -2.26 -1.61 -8.99
CA LEU A 33 -1.86 -0.51 -8.10
C LEU A 33 -2.93 0.60 -8.16
N PRO A 34 -3.35 1.15 -7.01
CA PRO A 34 -4.24 2.31 -6.98
C PRO A 34 -3.64 3.50 -7.75
N ASP A 35 -4.51 4.28 -8.38
CA ASP A 35 -4.11 5.56 -8.99
C ASP A 35 -3.59 6.53 -7.92
N LEU A 36 -2.71 7.45 -8.33
CA LEU A 36 -2.19 8.47 -7.44
C LEU A 36 -3.34 9.34 -6.89
N GLY A 37 -3.43 9.45 -5.57
CA GLY A 37 -4.48 10.21 -4.90
C GLY A 37 -5.75 9.42 -4.60
N ALA A 38 -5.85 8.15 -5.04
CA ALA A 38 -6.95 7.28 -4.67
C ALA A 38 -7.00 7.06 -3.16
N ARG A 39 -8.22 7.00 -2.62
CA ARG A 39 -8.46 6.69 -1.21
C ARG A 39 -8.73 5.21 -1.06
N ILE A 40 -7.93 4.56 -0.23
CA ILE A 40 -7.90 3.10 -0.09
C ILE A 40 -8.17 2.69 1.36
N ARG A 41 -8.52 1.41 1.55
CA ARG A 41 -8.60 0.77 2.85
C ARG A 41 -7.62 -0.40 2.90
N GLY A 42 -7.09 -0.65 4.09
CA GLY A 42 -6.14 -1.73 4.31
C GLY A 42 -5.92 -2.00 5.79
N GLU A 43 -5.15 -3.03 6.06
CA GLU A 43 -4.78 -3.48 7.39
C GLU A 43 -3.26 -3.32 7.59
N VAL A 44 -2.86 -2.87 8.78
CA VAL A 44 -1.44 -2.85 9.18
C VAL A 44 -1.01 -4.28 9.50
N ILE A 45 -0.05 -4.80 8.74
CA ILE A 45 0.46 -6.17 8.88
C ILE A 45 1.87 -6.21 9.49
N GLY A 46 2.49 -5.05 9.75
CA GLY A 46 3.79 -4.98 10.39
C GLY A 46 4.36 -3.57 10.45
N HIS A 47 5.54 -3.46 11.05
CA HIS A 47 6.27 -2.20 11.22
C HIS A 47 7.71 -2.39 10.75
N ALA A 48 8.20 -1.48 9.92
CA ALA A 48 9.60 -1.37 9.52
C ALA A 48 10.22 -0.20 10.29
N GLU A 49 10.58 -0.47 11.54
CA GLU A 49 10.95 0.56 12.52
C GLU A 49 12.18 1.38 12.07
N HIS A 50 13.16 0.74 11.44
CA HIS A 50 14.34 1.43 10.91
C HIS A 50 14.03 2.45 9.79
N ASN A 51 12.86 2.32 9.15
CA ASN A 51 12.39 3.23 8.11
C ASN A 51 11.32 4.20 8.64
N HIS A 52 10.91 4.06 9.91
CA HIS A 52 9.71 4.71 10.45
C HIS A 52 8.46 4.48 9.59
N GLN A 53 8.30 3.27 9.07
CA GLN A 53 7.22 2.89 8.15
C GLN A 53 6.32 1.81 8.73
N VAL A 54 5.05 1.83 8.36
CA VAL A 54 4.11 0.73 8.59
C VAL A 54 3.93 -0.08 7.33
N ARG A 55 3.90 -1.41 7.43
CA ARG A 55 3.58 -2.31 6.32
C ARG A 55 2.08 -2.54 6.30
N VAL A 56 1.46 -2.38 5.14
CA VAL A 56 0.02 -2.54 5.01
C VAL A 56 -0.34 -3.54 3.91
N ARG A 57 -1.40 -4.32 4.16
CA ARG A 57 -2.10 -5.08 3.13
C ARG A 57 -3.31 -4.29 2.70
N LEU A 58 -3.46 -4.06 1.39
CA LEU A 58 -4.64 -3.39 0.86
C LEU A 58 -5.82 -4.36 0.80
N HIS A 59 -7.00 -3.84 1.12
CA HIS A 59 -8.26 -4.52 0.83
C HIS A 59 -8.66 -4.24 -0.62
N GLU A 60 -9.59 -5.03 -1.16
CA GLU A 60 -10.13 -4.78 -2.49
C GLU A 60 -10.56 -3.31 -2.63
N SER A 61 -10.06 -2.65 -3.68
CA SER A 61 -10.29 -1.21 -3.88
C SER A 61 -11.75 -1.02 -4.27
N GLY A 62 -12.56 -0.47 -3.37
CA GLY A 62 -13.85 0.08 -3.74
C GLY A 62 -13.65 1.17 -4.78
N THR A 63 -14.41 1.12 -5.86
CA THR A 63 -14.45 2.08 -6.96
C THR A 63 -14.28 3.51 -6.43
N ALA A 64 -13.37 4.28 -7.05
CA ALA A 64 -13.16 5.68 -6.72
C ALA A 64 -14.51 6.39 -6.57
N LEU A 65 -14.74 7.02 -5.42
CA LEU A 65 -15.93 7.85 -5.21
C LEU A 65 -15.86 8.98 -6.25
N ALA A 66 -16.80 8.94 -7.20
CA ALA A 66 -17.07 10.00 -8.16
C ALA A 66 -17.57 11.28 -7.46
#